data_AF-W4SJ89-F1
#
_entry.id   AF-W4SJ89-F1
#
_cell.length_a   1.000
_cell.length_b   1.000
_cell.length_c   1.000
_cell.angle_alpha   90.00
_cell.angle_beta   90.00
_cell.angle_gamma   90.00
#
_symmetry.space_group_name_H-M   'P 1'
#
loop_
_entity.id
_entity.type
_entity.pdbx_description
1 polymer ?
#
loop_
_entity_poly.entity_id
_entity_poly.type
_entity_poly.pdbx_seq_one_letter_code
_entity_poly.pdbx_strand_id
1 'polypeptide(L)'
;MLMQRSLFDRLDGWDGAYRLHAEDLDLCRRARQAGALVAVANDLRVVHVRGVSSRARPFFVEWHKHRGLWRYFRKFEAGRRGRLTRLGVWLAIWTHAVAQVPKLLRKR
;
A
#
# COMPACT_ATOMS: atom_id res chain seq x y z
N MET A 1 -10.65 9.66 2.82
CA MET A 1 -10.90 9.37 1.39
C MET A 1 -12.39 9.49 1.15
N LEU A 2 -12.80 10.14 0.07
CA LEU A 2 -14.21 10.21 -0.36
C LEU A 2 -14.30 9.62 -1.78
N MET A 3 -15.33 8.84 -2.06
CA MET A 3 -15.57 8.22 -3.36
C MET A 3 -17.07 8.02 -3.55
N GLN A 4 -17.55 8.15 -4.80
CA GLN A 4 -18.93 7.80 -5.16
C GLN A 4 -19.17 6.31 -4.92
N ARG A 5 -20.28 5.96 -4.25
CA ARG A 5 -20.65 4.56 -4.02
C ARG A 5 -20.70 3.74 -5.31
N SER A 6 -21.32 4.28 -6.36
CA SER A 6 -21.41 3.62 -7.67
C SER A 6 -20.05 3.32 -8.28
N LEU A 7 -19.05 4.20 -8.11
CA LEU A 7 -17.68 3.93 -8.55
C LEU A 7 -17.04 2.82 -7.71
N PHE A 8 -17.22 2.85 -6.38
CA PHE A 8 -16.67 1.81 -5.50
C PHE A 8 -17.23 0.43 -5.84
N ASP A 9 -18.55 0.33 -6.04
CA ASP A 9 -19.22 -0.92 -6.41
C ASP A 9 -18.79 -1.39 -7.81
N ARG A 10 -18.68 -0.47 -8.79
CA ARG A 10 -18.16 -0.78 -10.13
C ARG A 10 -16.71 -1.29 -10.14
N LEU A 11 -15.94 -0.95 -9.11
CA LEU A 11 -14.56 -1.39 -8.93
C LEU A 11 -14.45 -2.69 -8.12
N ASP A 12 -15.56 -3.32 -7.75
CA ASP A 12 -15.61 -4.48 -6.83
C ASP A 12 -15.03 -4.18 -5.44
N GLY A 13 -15.06 -2.91 -5.04
CA GLY A 13 -14.60 -2.45 -3.73
C GLY A 13 -13.11 -2.68 -3.45
N TRP A 14 -12.81 -3.11 -2.22
CA TRP A 14 -11.45 -3.38 -1.75
C TRP A 14 -10.94 -4.76 -2.22
N ASP A 15 -9.67 -4.83 -2.60
CA ASP A 15 -9.01 -6.12 -2.86
C ASP A 15 -8.66 -6.79 -1.52
N GLY A 16 -9.44 -7.79 -1.12
CA GLY A 16 -9.31 -8.48 0.17
C GLY A 16 -7.99 -9.23 0.38
N ALA A 17 -7.16 -9.37 -0.65
CA ALA A 17 -5.81 -9.91 -0.48
C ALA A 17 -4.83 -8.90 0.14
N TYR A 18 -5.20 -7.61 0.22
CA TYR A 18 -4.53 -6.63 1.08
C TYR A 18 -5.19 -6.64 2.45
N ARG A 19 -4.48 -7.13 3.45
CA ARG A 19 -4.96 -7.12 4.84
C ARG A 19 -4.79 -5.75 5.50
N LEU A 20 -3.73 -5.02 5.10
CA LEU A 20 -3.31 -3.73 5.64
C LEU A 20 -2.21 -3.14 4.73
N HIS A 21 -2.25 -1.83 4.46
CA HIS A 21 -1.36 -1.06 3.57
C HIS A 21 -1.44 -1.43 2.08
N ALA A 22 -1.32 -0.39 1.25
CA ALA A 22 -1.37 -0.39 -0.21
C ALA A 22 -2.74 -0.76 -0.83
N GLU A 23 -3.76 -1.06 -0.02
CA GLU A 23 -5.15 -1.24 -0.46
C GLU A 23 -5.71 0.04 -1.08
N ASP A 24 -5.33 1.20 -0.53
CA ASP A 24 -5.70 2.53 -0.98
C ASP A 24 -5.02 2.89 -2.31
N LEU A 25 -3.73 2.57 -2.45
CA LEU A 25 -3.00 2.70 -3.69
C LEU A 25 -3.62 1.84 -4.79
N ASP A 26 -3.97 0.59 -4.48
CA ASP A 26 -4.63 -0.33 -5.39
C ASP A 26 -5.99 0.23 -5.88
N LEU A 27 -6.82 0.68 -4.95
CA LEU A 27 -8.13 1.26 -5.27
C LEU A 27 -7.98 2.54 -6.12
N CYS A 28 -7.08 3.45 -5.75
CA CYS A 28 -6.80 4.67 -6.52
C CYS A 28 -6.27 4.35 -7.92
N ARG A 29 -5.41 3.34 -8.07
CA ARG A 29 -4.88 2.93 -9.38
C ARG A 29 -5.97 2.35 -10.27
N ARG A 30 -6.83 1.48 -9.73
CA ARG A 30 -8.00 0.94 -10.44
C ARG A 30 -9.00 2.02 -10.81
N ALA A 31 -9.28 2.98 -9.92
CA ALA A 31 -10.14 4.12 -10.21
C ALA A 31 -9.62 4.93 -11.42
N ARG A 32 -8.31 5.24 -11.45
CA ARG A 32 -7.68 5.90 -12.60
C ARG A 32 -7.77 5.09 -13.89
N GLN A 33 -7.57 3.77 -13.82
CA GLN A 33 -7.71 2.89 -14.98
C GLN A 33 -9.16 2.82 -15.48
N ALA A 34 -10.15 3.00 -14.61
CA ALA A 34 -11.57 3.11 -14.95
C ALA A 34 -11.99 4.53 -15.37
N GLY A 35 -11.03 5.42 -15.66
CA GLY A 35 -11.27 6.78 -16.14
C GLY A 35 -11.68 7.79 -15.06
N ALA A 36 -11.66 7.42 -13.78
CA ALA A 36 -11.99 8.35 -12.70
C ALA A 36 -10.79 9.26 -12.36
N LEU A 37 -11.10 10.50 -11.99
CA LEU A 37 -10.13 11.43 -11.43
C LEU A 37 -9.80 11.04 -9.98
N VAL A 38 -8.51 10.97 -9.65
CA VAL A 38 -8.02 10.88 -8.28
C VAL A 38 -7.31 12.18 -7.95
N ALA A 39 -7.81 12.90 -6.94
CA ALA A 39 -7.34 14.22 -6.55
C ALA A 39 -7.16 14.32 -5.03
N VAL A 40 -6.42 15.34 -4.60
CA VAL A 40 -6.19 15.68 -3.19
C VAL A 40 -6.74 17.08 -2.94
N ALA A 41 -7.64 17.22 -1.98
CA ALA A 41 -8.14 18.52 -1.51
C ALA A 41 -7.12 19.12 -0.53
N ASN A 42 -6.18 19.91 -1.06
CA ASN A 42 -5.05 20.45 -0.29
C ASN A 42 -5.46 21.54 0.73
N ASP A 43 -6.64 22.12 0.55
CA ASP A 43 -7.28 23.09 1.43
C ASP A 43 -7.89 22.46 2.69
N LEU A 44 -8.22 21.16 2.64
CA LEU A 44 -8.77 20.43 3.76
C LEU A 44 -7.66 19.88 4.68
N ARG A 45 -7.80 20.14 5.98
CA ARG A 45 -6.87 19.65 7.01
C ARG A 45 -7.52 18.58 7.87
N VAL A 46 -6.86 17.43 7.98
CA VAL A 46 -7.28 16.32 8.83
C VAL A 46 -6.09 15.86 9.67
N VAL A 47 -6.27 15.76 10.99
CA VAL A 47 -5.22 15.26 11.89
C VAL A 47 -5.21 13.74 11.89
N HIS A 48 -4.06 13.15 11.59
CA HIS A 48 -3.85 11.70 11.68
C HIS A 48 -2.85 11.38 12.79
N VAL A 49 -3.33 10.72 13.86
CA VAL A 49 -2.49 10.24 14.96
C VAL A 49 -1.73 9.00 14.52
N ARG A 50 -0.46 9.16 14.16
CA ARG A 50 0.37 8.08 13.62
C ARG A 50 0.89 7.14 14.71
N GLY A 51 1.11 5.89 14.32
CA GLY A 51 1.90 4.94 15.12
C GLY A 51 1.13 4.18 16.20
N VAL A 52 -0.18 4.38 16.35
CA VAL A 52 -1.02 3.63 17.31
C VAL A 52 -1.03 2.14 16.95
N SER A 53 -1.40 1.79 15.72
CA SER A 53 -1.42 0.39 15.24
C SER A 53 -0.03 -0.25 15.23
N SER A 54 1.00 0.52 14.88
CA SER A 54 2.38 0.03 14.83
C SER A 54 2.97 -0.24 16.22
N ARG A 55 2.53 0.49 17.25
CA ARG A 55 2.93 0.20 18.65
C ARG A 55 2.29 -1.10 19.14
N ALA A 56 1.02 -1.33 18.80
CA ALA A 56 0.30 -2.52 19.23
C ALA A 56 0.77 -3.80 18.52
N ARG A 57 1.06 -3.74 17.20
CA ARG A 57 1.41 -4.92 16.38
C ARG A 57 2.53 -4.62 15.37
N PRO A 58 3.76 -4.30 15.83
CA PRO A 58 4.83 -3.77 14.98
C PRO A 58 5.20 -4.70 13.81
N PHE A 59 5.42 -5.99 14.09
CA PHE A 59 5.78 -6.97 13.06
C PHE A 59 4.66 -7.20 12.04
N PHE A 60 3.40 -7.29 12.49
CA PHE A 60 2.25 -7.46 11.60
C PHE A 60 2.12 -6.28 10.63
N VAL A 61 2.22 -5.06 11.17
CA VAL A 61 2.13 -3.84 10.36
C VAL A 61 3.26 -3.78 9.34
N GLU A 62 4.49 -4.05 9.76
CA GLU A 62 5.65 -3.94 8.85
C GLU A 62 5.67 -5.05 7.79
N TRP A 63 5.26 -6.26 8.15
CA TRP A 63 5.08 -7.36 7.19
C TRP A 63 4.06 -6.98 6.10
N HIS A 64 2.90 -6.49 6.50
CA HIS A 64 1.82 -6.17 5.56
C HIS A 64 2.13 -4.95 4.69
N LYS A 65 2.91 -3.97 5.17
CA LYS A 65 3.46 -2.89 4.34
C LYS A 65 4.27 -3.42 3.16
N HIS A 66 5.29 -4.24 3.44
CA HIS A 66 6.19 -4.73 2.39
C HIS A 66 5.51 -5.73 1.47
N ARG A 67 4.71 -6.65 2.03
CA ARG A 67 3.91 -7.59 1.24
C ARG A 67 2.91 -6.85 0.35
N GLY A 68 2.25 -5.82 0.87
CA GLY A 68 1.33 -4.96 0.12
C GLY A 68 2.02 -4.25 -1.02
N LEU A 69 3.16 -3.59 -0.78
CA LEU A 69 3.95 -2.93 -1.80
C LEU A 69 4.42 -3.88 -2.91
N TRP A 70 4.90 -5.06 -2.55
CA TRP A 70 5.31 -6.07 -3.53
C TRP A 70 4.11 -6.56 -4.37
N ARG A 71 2.95 -6.78 -3.73
CA ARG A 71 1.72 -7.15 -4.44
C ARG A 71 1.30 -6.07 -5.43
N TYR A 72 1.28 -4.81 -5.00
CA TYR A 72 0.94 -3.67 -5.85
C TYR A 72 1.85 -3.61 -7.07
N PHE A 73 3.17 -3.69 -6.87
CA PHE A 73 4.14 -3.72 -7.96
C PHE A 73 3.89 -4.89 -8.92
N ARG A 74 3.65 -6.09 -8.39
CA ARG A 74 3.33 -7.27 -9.21
C ARG A 74 2.07 -7.09 -10.04
N LYS A 75 1.04 -6.47 -9.47
CA LYS A 75 -0.28 -6.30 -10.10
C LYS A 75 -0.24 -5.27 -11.23
N PHE A 76 0.44 -4.14 -11.05
CA PHE A 76 0.34 -3.01 -11.99
C PHE A 76 1.59 -2.75 -12.82
N GLU A 77 2.77 -3.08 -12.32
CA GLU A 77 4.04 -2.62 -12.93
C GLU A 77 4.86 -3.79 -13.49
N ALA A 78 4.87 -4.95 -12.82
CA ALA A 78 5.76 -6.07 -13.17
C ALA A 78 5.57 -6.61 -14.59
N GLY A 79 4.37 -6.55 -15.17
CA GLY A 79 4.10 -6.99 -16.53
C GLY A 79 4.83 -6.16 -17.60
N ARG A 80 5.22 -4.93 -17.28
CA ARG A 80 5.88 -3.99 -18.19
C ARG A 80 7.40 -3.88 -17.95
N ARG A 81 7.96 -4.73 -17.07
CA ARG A 81 9.35 -4.63 -16.60
C ARG A 81 10.10 -5.93 -16.84
N GLY A 82 11.39 -5.81 -17.18
CA GLY A 82 12.29 -6.95 -17.32
C GLY A 82 12.53 -7.69 -15.99
N ARG A 83 13.03 -8.93 -16.09
CA ARG A 83 13.28 -9.80 -14.92
C ARG A 83 14.24 -9.17 -13.91
N LEU A 84 15.29 -8.49 -14.39
CA LEU A 84 16.27 -7.81 -13.52
C LEU A 84 15.64 -6.68 -12.70
N THR A 85 14.81 -5.85 -13.32
CA THR A 85 14.10 -4.77 -12.61
C THR A 85 13.14 -5.35 -11.56
N ARG A 86 12.42 -6.41 -11.89
CA ARG A 86 11.50 -7.07 -10.95
C ARG A 86 12.26 -7.64 -9.74
N LEU A 87 13.41 -8.27 -9.98
CA LEU A 87 14.29 -8.76 -8.93
C LEU A 87 14.84 -7.62 -8.08
N GLY A 88 15.31 -6.53 -8.70
CA GLY A 88 15.82 -5.36 -7.99
C GLY A 88 14.78 -4.73 -7.08
N VAL A 89 13.53 -4.57 -7.55
CA VAL A 89 12.41 -4.06 -6.72
C VAL A 89 12.09 -5.03 -5.58
N TRP A 90 12.05 -6.34 -5.85
CA TRP A 90 11.84 -7.34 -4.81
C TRP A 90 12.92 -7.23 -3.73
N LEU A 91 14.19 -7.22 -4.14
CA LEU A 91 15.33 -7.10 -3.24
C LEU A 91 15.23 -5.82 -2.41
N ALA A 92 14.98 -4.66 -3.04
CA ALA A 92 14.86 -3.39 -2.34
C ALA A 92 13.75 -3.37 -1.28
N ILE A 93 12.58 -3.94 -1.59
CA ILE A 93 11.46 -4.04 -0.64
C ILE A 93 11.85 -4.92 0.54
N TRP A 94 12.42 -6.10 0.30
CA TRP A 94 12.67 -7.06 1.37
C TRP A 94 13.95 -6.76 2.17
N THR A 95 14.98 -6.18 1.57
CA THR A 95 16.14 -5.66 2.32
C THR A 95 15.71 -4.52 3.23
N HIS A 96 14.86 -3.61 2.76
CA HIS A 96 14.29 -2.58 3.61
C HIS A 96 13.48 -3.19 4.77
N ALA A 97 12.67 -4.23 4.52
CA ALA A 97 11.91 -4.93 5.56
C ALA A 97 12.81 -5.48 6.67
N VAL A 98 13.89 -6.17 6.27
CA VAL A 98 14.90 -6.71 7.20
C VAL A 98 15.60 -5.58 7.97
N ALA A 99 15.94 -4.47 7.31
CA ALA A 99 16.56 -3.31 7.95
C ALA A 99 15.67 -2.65 9.02
N GLN A 100 14.34 -2.85 8.99
CA GLN A 100 13.45 -2.37 10.04
C GLN A 100 13.44 -3.26 11.29
N VAL A 101 13.86 -4.54 11.20
CA VAL A 101 13.78 -5.51 12.31
C VAL A 101 14.44 -5.02 13.61
N PRO A 102 15.66 -4.44 13.61
CA PRO A 102 16.25 -3.91 14.84
C PRO A 102 15.40 -2.83 15.52
N LYS A 103 14.70 -2.00 14.73
CA LYS A 103 13.79 -0.96 15.25
C LYS A 103 12.49 -1.56 15.81
N LEU A 104 12.03 -2.68 15.26
CA LEU A 104 10.84 -3.38 15.76
C LEU A 104 11.13 -4.14 17.05
N LEU A 105 12.37 -4.59 17.24
CA LEU A 105 12.84 -5.31 18.44
C LEU A 105 13.17 -4.40 19.61
N ARG A 106 13.56 -3.15 19.35
CA ARG A 106 13.69 -2.14 20.41
C ARG A 106 12.30 -1.89 21.02
N LYS A 107 12.07 -2.39 22.24
CA LYS A 107 10.90 -2.03 23.05
C LYS A 107 10.78 -0.50 23.03
N ARG A 108 9.62 -0.01 22.59
CA ARG A 108 9.23 1.39 22.76
C ARG A 108 8.70 1.61 24.15
#